data_AF-A0A923SI25-F1
#
_entry.id   AF-A0A923SI25-F1
#
_cell.length_a   1.000
_cell.length_b   1.000
_cell.length_c   1.000
_cell.angle_alpha   90.00
_cell.angle_beta   90.00
_cell.angle_gamma   90.00
#
_symmetry.space_group_name_H-M   'P 1'
#
loop_
_entity.id
_entity.type
_entity.pdbx_description
1 polymer ?
#
loop_
_entity_poly.entity_id
_entity_poly.type
_entity_poly.pdbx_seq_one_letter_code
_entity_poly.pdbx_strand_id
1 'polypeptide(L)'
;MTREELNIRISELQEIQDKKLEKFYAWIKNLITLSVGLFGILISFKSDLPMSMVKSILFAISISSLGFGILFGLIVQFSEVSVLDQLKSSRVKRTIKELDGIATESDFDVVTESIFYRISKVLCVLFYIVSLFSLIGYSIYDLLKNIW
;
A
#
# COMPACT_ATOMS: atom_id res chain seq x y z
N MET A 1 -24.21 9.66 29.96
CA MET A 1 -23.91 9.02 28.68
C MET A 1 -24.59 7.66 28.69
N THR A 2 -25.67 7.52 27.93
CA THR A 2 -26.46 6.28 27.86
C THR A 2 -25.76 5.25 26.98
N ARG A 3 -26.05 3.95 27.18
CA ARG A 3 -25.49 2.85 26.34
C ARG A 3 -25.78 3.07 24.85
N GLU A 4 -26.90 3.73 24.54
CA GLU A 4 -27.32 4.08 23.18
C GLU A 4 -26.40 5.13 22.52
N GLU A 5 -26.05 6.20 23.24
CA GLU A 5 -25.10 7.22 22.76
C GLU A 5 -23.69 6.65 22.54
N LEU A 6 -23.28 5.70 23.39
CA LEU A 6 -22.01 4.97 23.25
C LEU A 6 -21.99 4.13 21.98
N ASN A 7 -23.05 3.36 21.73
CA ASN A 7 -23.16 2.52 20.53
C ASN A 7 -23.16 3.34 19.24
N ILE A 8 -23.84 4.49 19.23
CA ILE A 8 -23.85 5.41 18.08
C ILE A 8 -22.43 5.91 17.80
N ARG A 9 -21.74 6.47 18.81
CA ARG A 9 -20.36 6.97 18.64
C ARG A 9 -19.39 5.89 18.20
N ILE A 10 -19.54 4.66 18.72
CA ILE A 10 -18.68 3.55 18.31
C ILE A 10 -18.96 3.17 16.86
N SER A 11 -20.23 3.14 16.43
CA SER A 11 -20.58 2.86 15.03
C SER A 11 -20.02 3.91 14.07
N GLU A 12 -20.07 5.19 14.45
CA GLU A 12 -19.44 6.28 13.68
C GLU A 12 -17.93 6.12 13.59
N LEU A 13 -17.26 5.75 14.69
CA LEU A 13 -15.81 5.51 14.70
C LEU A 13 -15.42 4.34 13.79
N GLN A 14 -16.22 3.28 13.75
CA GLN A 14 -16.00 2.16 12.84
C GLN A 14 -16.18 2.58 11.39
N GLU A 15 -17.24 3.31 11.06
CA GLU A 15 -17.46 3.79 9.70
C GLU A 15 -16.31 4.68 9.21
N ILE A 16 -15.78 5.53 10.09
CA ILE A 16 -14.61 6.37 9.80
C ILE A 16 -13.36 5.50 9.56
N GLN A 17 -13.15 4.46 10.37
CA GLN A 17 -12.02 3.54 10.19
C GLN A 17 -12.11 2.75 8.88
N ASP A 18 -13.28 2.21 8.56
CA ASP A 18 -13.52 1.45 7.33
C ASP A 18 -13.27 2.34 6.10
N LYS A 19 -13.84 3.56 6.07
CA LYS A 19 -13.60 4.53 5.00
C LYS A 19 -12.13 4.92 4.88
N LYS A 20 -11.41 5.03 6.00
CA LYS A 20 -9.97 5.34 5.97
C LYS A 20 -9.17 4.20 5.36
N LEU A 21 -9.47 2.95 5.72
CA LEU A 21 -8.82 1.76 5.17
C LEU A 21 -9.10 1.63 3.67
N GLU A 22 -10.35 1.75 3.26
CA GLU A 22 -10.76 1.70 1.85
C GLU A 22 -10.01 2.75 1.01
N LYS A 23 -9.98 4.01 1.47
CA LYS A 23 -9.23 5.07 0.78
C LYS A 23 -7.73 4.79 0.73
N PHE A 24 -7.16 4.22 1.79
CA PHE A 24 -5.74 3.87 1.83
C PHE A 24 -5.40 2.77 0.81
N TYR A 25 -6.18 1.71 0.74
CA TYR A 25 -5.93 0.64 -0.22
C TYR A 25 -6.20 1.06 -1.67
N ALA A 26 -7.22 1.88 -1.91
CA ALA A 26 -7.45 2.50 -3.20
C ALA A 26 -6.25 3.36 -3.63
N TRP A 27 -5.67 4.12 -2.70
CA TRP A 27 -4.46 4.90 -2.95
C TRP A 27 -3.25 4.02 -3.28
N ILE A 28 -3.01 2.93 -2.53
CA ILE A 28 -1.94 1.97 -2.81
C ILE A 28 -2.13 1.33 -4.20
N LYS A 29 -3.34 0.92 -4.54
CA LYS A 29 -3.67 0.35 -5.85
C LYS A 29 -3.31 1.30 -6.99
N ASN A 30 -3.74 2.56 -6.89
CA ASN A 30 -3.44 3.58 -7.89
C ASN A 30 -1.93 3.81 -8.01
N LEU A 31 -1.22 3.84 -6.89
CA LEU A 31 0.21 4.02 -6.85
C LEU A 31 0.94 2.84 -7.53
N ILE A 32 0.52 1.60 -7.30
CA ILE A 32 1.04 0.42 -8.00
C ILE A 32 0.79 0.53 -9.51
N THR A 33 -0.43 0.89 -9.93
CA THR A 33 -0.78 1.01 -11.36
C THR A 33 0.10 2.04 -12.07
N LEU A 34 0.27 3.24 -11.48
CA LEU A 34 1.16 4.26 -12.03
C LEU A 34 2.60 3.77 -12.10
N SER A 35 3.05 3.06 -11.07
CA SER A 35 4.40 2.52 -10.97
C SER A 35 4.68 1.47 -12.03
N VAL A 36 3.74 0.55 -12.28
CA VAL A 36 3.87 -0.45 -13.36
C VAL A 36 3.97 0.24 -14.73
N GLY A 37 3.17 1.29 -14.95
CA GLY A 37 3.27 2.12 -16.16
C GLY A 37 4.65 2.77 -16.32
N LEU A 38 5.14 3.42 -15.27
CA LEU A 38 6.48 4.03 -15.24
C LEU A 38 7.59 2.99 -15.43
N PHE A 39 7.43 1.80 -14.87
CA PHE A 39 8.38 0.69 -15.01
C PHE A 39 8.48 0.22 -16.47
N GLY A 40 7.33 0.08 -17.14
CA GLY A 40 7.30 -0.26 -18.57
C GLY A 40 7.95 0.81 -19.44
N ILE A 41 7.67 2.08 -19.17
CA ILE A 41 8.31 3.21 -19.85
C ILE A 41 9.82 3.17 -19.66
N LEU A 42 10.29 3.03 -18.41
CA LEU A 42 11.71 2.94 -18.08
C LEU A 42 12.44 1.84 -18.85
N ILE A 43 11.85 0.65 -18.93
CA ILE A 43 12.41 -0.46 -19.71
C ILE A 43 12.46 -0.12 -21.20
N SER A 44 11.41 0.51 -21.74
CA SER A 44 11.36 0.92 -23.14
C SER A 44 12.38 2.00 -23.50
N PHE A 45 12.77 2.85 -22.54
CA PHE A 45 13.77 3.90 -22.71
C PHE A 45 15.21 3.44 -22.47
N LYS A 46 15.43 2.14 -22.20
CA LYS A 46 16.78 1.59 -22.08
C LYS A 46 17.50 1.74 -23.44
N SER A 47 18.40 2.71 -23.53
CA SER A 47 19.22 2.93 -24.72
C SER A 47 20.27 1.84 -24.89
N ASP A 48 20.47 1.32 -26.10
CA ASP A 48 21.55 0.39 -26.45
C ASP A 48 22.96 1.03 -26.51
N LEU A 49 23.03 2.36 -26.34
CA LEU A 49 24.27 3.11 -26.31
C LEU A 49 25.07 2.83 -25.01
N PRO A 50 26.41 2.88 -25.07
CA PRO A 50 27.25 2.68 -23.88
C PRO A 50 26.98 3.78 -22.85
N MET A 51 26.22 3.43 -21.81
CA MET A 51 25.99 4.29 -20.67
C MET A 51 27.26 4.42 -19.83
N SER A 52 27.51 5.63 -19.30
CA SER A 52 28.50 5.82 -18.23
C SER A 52 28.16 4.92 -17.04
N MET A 53 29.17 4.38 -16.36
CA MET A 53 29.02 3.51 -15.19
C MET A 53 28.06 4.12 -14.14
N VAL A 54 28.14 5.43 -13.91
CA VAL A 54 27.26 6.16 -12.98
C VAL A 54 25.79 6.13 -13.44
N LYS A 55 25.55 6.36 -14.73
CA LYS A 55 24.20 6.34 -15.34
C LYS A 55 23.58 4.94 -15.26
N SER A 56 24.37 3.90 -15.53
CA SER A 56 23.95 2.50 -15.41
C SER A 56 23.56 2.13 -13.98
N ILE A 57 24.35 2.56 -12.99
CA ILE A 57 24.07 2.31 -11.57
C ILE A 57 22.78 3.02 -11.15
N LEU A 58 22.62 4.31 -11.47
CA LEU A 58 21.40 5.07 -11.15
C LEU A 58 20.16 4.45 -11.80
N PHE A 59 20.26 4.01 -13.05
CA PHE A 59 19.16 3.34 -13.75
C PHE A 59 18.81 2.00 -13.10
N ALA A 60 19.82 1.18 -12.77
CA ALA A 60 19.62 -0.10 -12.10
C ALA A 60 18.99 0.07 -10.72
N ILE A 61 19.43 1.05 -9.92
CA ILE A 61 18.84 1.38 -8.61
C ILE A 61 17.39 1.83 -8.79
N SER A 62 17.11 2.70 -9.77
CA SER A 62 15.75 3.21 -10.02
C SER A 62 14.78 2.07 -10.34
N ILE A 63 15.14 1.19 -11.28
CA ILE A 63 14.33 0.02 -11.68
C ILE A 63 14.17 -0.95 -10.52
N SER A 64 15.27 -1.30 -9.83
CA SER A 64 15.22 -2.25 -8.71
C SER A 64 14.33 -1.74 -7.59
N SER A 65 14.49 -0.47 -7.21
CA SER A 65 13.69 0.20 -6.18
C SER A 65 12.21 0.27 -6.56
N LEU A 66 11.91 0.56 -7.83
CA LEU A 66 10.54 0.61 -8.34
C LEU A 66 9.88 -0.78 -8.29
N GLY A 67 10.62 -1.83 -8.71
CA GLY A 67 10.18 -3.22 -8.62
C GLY A 67 9.90 -3.67 -7.18
N PHE A 68 10.78 -3.33 -6.24
CA PHE A 68 10.53 -3.59 -4.81
C PHE A 68 9.34 -2.81 -4.28
N GLY A 69 9.17 -1.53 -4.67
CA GLY A 69 7.99 -0.73 -4.32
C GLY A 69 6.69 -1.39 -4.76
N ILE A 70 6.62 -1.88 -6.00
CA ILE A 70 5.47 -2.64 -6.52
C ILE A 70 5.24 -3.91 -5.71
N LEU A 71 6.29 -4.69 -5.44
CA LEU A 71 6.18 -5.94 -4.70
C LEU A 71 5.65 -5.73 -3.28
N PHE A 72 6.20 -4.75 -2.53
CA PHE A 72 5.70 -4.42 -1.20
C PHE A 72 4.29 -3.80 -1.24
N GLY A 73 3.97 -3.01 -2.25
CA GLY A 73 2.61 -2.51 -2.49
C GLY A 73 1.60 -3.65 -2.64
N LEU A 74 1.94 -4.67 -3.43
CA LEU A 74 1.10 -5.85 -3.62
C LEU A 74 0.93 -6.66 -2.32
N ILE A 75 1.99 -6.80 -1.52
CA ILE A 75 1.90 -7.46 -0.19
C ILE A 75 0.94 -6.70 0.73
N VAL A 76 1.03 -5.36 0.75
CA VAL A 76 0.11 -4.51 1.53
C VAL A 76 -1.31 -4.66 1.02
N GLN A 77 -1.52 -4.73 -0.29
CA GLN A 77 -2.85 -4.92 -0.87
C GLN A 77 -3.41 -6.33 -0.62
N PHE A 78 -2.57 -7.36 -0.60
CA PHE A 78 -2.99 -8.70 -0.21
C PHE A 78 -3.46 -8.77 1.25
N SER A 79 -2.89 -7.94 2.12
CA SER A 79 -3.33 -7.80 3.51
C SER A 79 -4.79 -7.33 3.62
N GLU A 80 -5.23 -6.45 2.71
CA GLU A 80 -6.63 -5.99 2.63
C GLU A 80 -7.59 -7.16 2.50
N VAL A 81 -7.29 -8.09 1.58
CA VAL A 81 -8.12 -9.27 1.33
C VAL A 81 -8.19 -10.13 2.59
N SER A 82 -7.05 -10.34 3.27
CA SER A 82 -7.01 -11.13 4.50
C SER A 82 -7.79 -10.48 5.66
N VAL A 83 -7.77 -9.14 5.76
CA VAL A 83 -8.51 -8.38 6.77
C VAL A 83 -10.01 -8.40 6.47
N LEU A 84 -10.39 -8.23 5.20
CA LEU A 84 -11.80 -8.33 4.77
C LEU A 84 -12.37 -9.71 5.05
N ASP A 85 -11.60 -10.78 4.81
CA ASP A 85 -12.05 -12.15 5.04
C ASP A 85 -12.22 -12.47 6.54
N GLN A 86 -11.34 -11.92 7.39
CA GLN A 86 -11.51 -11.96 8.85
C GLN A 86 -12.75 -11.18 9.30
N LEU A 87 -12.97 -9.96 8.79
CA LEU A 87 -14.17 -9.17 9.09
C LEU A 87 -15.45 -9.88 8.66
N LYS A 88 -15.44 -10.55 7.50
CA LYS A 88 -16.56 -11.37 7.02
C LYS A 88 -16.82 -12.55 7.94
N SER A 89 -15.77 -13.27 8.35
CA SER A 89 -15.89 -14.41 9.27
C SER A 89 -16.42 -13.99 10.64
N SER A 90 -15.96 -12.86 11.19
CA SER A 90 -16.45 -12.32 12.46
C SER A 90 -17.91 -11.85 12.37
N ARG A 91 -18.34 -11.27 11.24
CA ARG A 91 -19.76 -10.94 11.01
C ARG A 91 -20.64 -12.20 10.91
N VAL A 92 -20.20 -13.22 10.18
CA VAL A 92 -20.92 -14.51 10.10
C VAL A 92 -21.03 -15.18 11.46
N LYS A 93 -19.95 -15.19 12.26
CA LYS A 93 -19.98 -15.71 13.64
C LYS A 93 -20.91 -14.92 14.55
N ARG A 94 -21.00 -13.60 14.41
CA ARG A 94 -21.98 -12.77 15.14
C ARG A 94 -23.41 -13.12 14.74
N THR A 95 -23.73 -13.20 13.45
CA THR A 95 -25.07 -13.55 12.98
C THR A 95 -25.50 -14.95 13.45
N ILE A 96 -24.58 -15.93 13.48
CA ILE A 96 -24.87 -17.28 14.00
C ILE A 96 -25.11 -17.24 15.51
N LYS A 97 -24.30 -16.51 16.29
CA LYS A 97 -24.47 -16.37 17.74
C LYS A 97 -25.75 -15.62 18.14
N GLU A 98 -26.16 -14.63 17.35
CA GLU A 98 -27.44 -13.92 17.50
C GLU A 98 -28.63 -14.85 17.18
N LEU A 99 -28.50 -15.72 16.18
CA LEU A 99 -29.51 -16.74 15.87
C LEU A 99 -29.67 -17.78 16.99
N ASP A 100 -28.59 -18.14 17.67
CA ASP A 100 -28.56 -19.06 18.82
C ASP A 100 -29.05 -18.42 20.13
N GLY A 101 -29.48 -17.15 20.12
CA GLY A 101 -30.03 -16.47 21.30
C GLY A 101 -28.99 -16.09 22.36
N ILE A 102 -27.70 -16.21 22.06
CA ILE A 102 -26.61 -15.81 22.95
C ILE A 102 -26.37 -14.31 22.73
N ALA A 103 -27.05 -13.48 23.52
CA ALA A 103 -26.83 -12.04 23.58
C ALA A 103 -25.40 -11.76 24.06
N THR A 104 -24.46 -11.72 23.12
CA THR A 104 -23.06 -11.44 23.40
C THR A 104 -22.92 -9.92 23.40
N GLU A 105 -22.58 -9.35 24.55
CA GLU A 105 -22.21 -7.93 24.65
C GLU A 105 -21.20 -7.59 23.55
N SER A 106 -21.28 -6.37 23.02
CA SER A 106 -20.57 -5.91 21.82
C SER A 106 -19.06 -6.01 21.96
N ASP A 107 -18.51 -7.21 21.80
CA ASP A 107 -17.07 -7.40 21.79
C ASP A 107 -16.64 -7.10 20.36
N PHE A 108 -16.08 -5.91 20.20
CA PHE A 108 -15.57 -5.42 18.94
C PHE A 108 -14.25 -6.15 18.70
N ASP A 109 -14.23 -7.03 17.68
CA ASP A 109 -12.98 -7.58 17.15
C ASP A 109 -12.19 -6.41 16.54
N VAL A 110 -11.33 -5.79 17.35
CA VAL A 110 -10.30 -4.88 16.85
C VAL A 110 -9.34 -5.73 16.06
N VAL A 111 -9.50 -5.76 14.74
CA VAL A 111 -8.59 -6.46 13.84
C VAL A 111 -7.22 -5.78 13.93
N THR A 112 -6.35 -6.28 14.80
CA THR A 112 -4.99 -5.79 14.95
C THR A 112 -4.20 -6.04 13.68
N GLU A 113 -3.75 -4.97 13.03
CA GLU A 113 -2.83 -5.05 11.91
C GLU A 113 -1.53 -5.75 12.35
N SER A 114 -1.13 -6.84 11.68
CA SER A 114 0.14 -7.50 11.96
C SER A 114 1.32 -6.55 11.71
N ILE A 115 2.33 -6.62 12.58
CA ILE A 115 3.55 -5.78 12.54
C ILE A 115 4.25 -5.87 11.17
N PHE A 116 4.17 -7.04 10.52
CA PHE A 116 4.72 -7.26 9.17
C PHE A 116 4.09 -6.34 8.12
N TYR A 117 2.79 -6.08 8.21
CA TYR A 117 2.08 -5.18 7.30
C TYR A 117 2.43 -3.72 7.55
N ARG A 118 2.60 -3.34 8.82
CA ARG A 118 3.06 -1.98 9.18
C ARG A 118 4.46 -1.70 8.62
N ILE A 119 5.36 -2.68 8.72
CA ILE A 119 6.71 -2.59 8.15
C ILE A 119 6.66 -2.53 6.62
N SER A 120 5.85 -3.38 5.99
CA SER A 120 5.67 -3.40 4.53
C SER A 120 5.13 -2.08 3.98
N LYS A 121 4.20 -1.41 4.69
CA LYS A 121 3.71 -0.07 4.32
C LYS A 121 4.84 0.97 4.30
N VAL A 122 5.67 1.00 5.33
CA VAL A 122 6.79 1.95 5.44
C VAL A 122 7.83 1.67 4.36
N LEU A 123 8.21 0.41 4.16
CA LEU A 123 9.16 0.00 3.12
C LEU A 123 8.66 0.38 1.72
N CYS A 124 7.38 0.10 1.42
CA CYS A 124 6.76 0.44 0.15
C CYS A 124 6.95 1.94 -0.18
N VAL A 125 6.57 2.83 0.75
CA VAL A 125 6.71 4.28 0.56
C VAL A 125 8.18 4.69 0.40
N LEU A 126 9.10 4.13 1.21
CA LEU A 126 10.53 4.42 1.11
C LEU A 126 11.10 4.04 -0.26
N PHE A 127 10.77 2.84 -0.78
CA PHE A 127 11.23 2.39 -2.09
C PHE A 127 10.71 3.27 -3.23
N TYR A 128 9.49 3.78 -3.13
CA TYR A 128 8.96 4.73 -4.11
C TYR A 128 9.69 6.08 -4.07
N ILE A 129 9.97 6.59 -2.88
CA ILE A 129 10.73 7.84 -2.71
C ILE A 129 12.14 7.69 -3.29
N VAL A 130 12.84 6.60 -2.94
CA VAL A 130 14.19 6.31 -3.45
C VAL A 130 14.18 6.16 -4.98
N SER A 131 13.18 5.46 -5.54
CA SER A 131 13.03 5.32 -6.99
C SER A 131 12.85 6.67 -7.67
N LEU A 132 12.00 7.54 -7.12
CA LEU A 132 11.71 8.86 -7.66
C LEU A 132 12.95 9.77 -7.65
N PHE A 133 13.68 9.83 -6.53
CA PHE A 133 14.91 10.62 -6.46
C PHE A 133 16.01 10.09 -7.38
N SER A 134 16.17 8.76 -7.45
CA SER A 134 17.14 8.13 -8.35
C SER A 134 16.81 8.41 -9.82
N LEU A 135 15.53 8.43 -10.18
CA LEU A 135 15.07 8.75 -11.53
C LEU A 135 15.31 10.22 -11.90
N ILE A 136 15.03 11.14 -10.99
CA ILE A 136 15.34 12.57 -11.17
C ILE A 136 16.86 12.74 -11.37
N GLY A 137 17.68 12.08 -10.56
CA GLY A 137 19.14 12.10 -10.71
C GLY A 137 19.60 11.58 -12.06
N TYR A 138 19.04 10.46 -12.53
CA TYR A 138 19.29 9.92 -13.86
C TYR A 138 18.96 10.93 -14.96
N SER A 139 17.79 11.58 -14.89
CA SER A 139 17.34 12.55 -15.89
C SER A 139 18.21 13.83 -15.91
N ILE A 140 18.58 14.34 -14.74
CA ILE A 140 19.46 15.52 -14.62
C ILE A 140 20.84 15.23 -15.20
N TYR A 141 21.41 14.05 -14.91
CA TYR A 141 22.72 13.67 -15.43
C TYR A 141 22.72 13.56 -16.97
N ASP A 142 21.64 13.03 -17.54
CA ASP A 142 21.48 12.95 -18.99
C ASP A 142 21.40 14.35 -19.62
N LEU A 143 20.64 15.26 -19.00
CA LEU A 143 20.48 16.63 -19.48
C LEU A 143 21.79 17.44 -19.40
N LEU A 144 22.53 17.32 -18.29
CA LEU A 144 23.83 17.97 -18.11
C LEU A 144 24.87 17.49 -19.13
N LYS A 145 24.92 16.18 -19.40
CA LYS A 145 25.85 15.62 -20.38
C LYS A 145 25.46 15.98 -21.83
N ASN A 146 24.17 16.20 -22.11
CA ASN A 146 23.73 16.55 -23.45
C ASN A 146 23.88 18.06 -23.77
N ILE A 147 24.05 18.90 -22.73
CA ILE A 147 24.26 20.35 -22.86
C ILE A 147 25.75 20.71 -23.02
N TRP A 148 26.67 19.86 -22.54
CA TRP A 148 28.12 20.07 -22.56
C TRP A 148 28.81 19.17 -23.57
#